data_AF-A0A2V9XU81-F1
#
_entry.id   AF-A0A2V9XU81-F1
#
_cell.length_a   1.000
_cell.length_b   1.000
_cell.length_c   1.000
_cell.angle_alpha   90.00
_cell.angle_beta   90.00
_cell.angle_gamma   90.00
#
_symmetry.space_group_name_H-M   'P 1'
#
loop_
_entity.id
_entity.type
_entity.pdbx_description
1 polymer ?
#
loop_
_entity_poly.entity_id
_entity_poly.type
_entity_poly.pdbx_seq_one_letter_code
_entity_poly.pdbx_strand_id
1 'polypeptide(L)'
;MRHRVCIGIIALAMILPAVHALSQAVSLQEQLIAQYQVAKVKADSSGYGVVDPGTLLTIQKNGVLAVPWRAMTMCPAKYQDSAFHPSVGFCAGMLKDVSHYFQIGEKVYPTKIDVNVNKAKVSFTVVACDSCSGTNPPTSMKGEVVFQFAKGYLEKAGVGDVEDAIGKVFLISEDSQQNDSQNQGNGSGQQAPQQQEAQTQQQSEPATVQLGMTTDQVQSILGKPQKIFNVGAKQIYVYQDVKVTFQNGKVADVQ
;
A
#
# COMPACT_ATOMS: atom_id res chain seq x y z
N MET A 1 60.36 -56.15 27.06
CA MET A 1 59.36 -56.92 26.28
C MET A 1 57.99 -56.29 26.51
N ARG A 2 57.31 -55.85 25.43
CA ARG A 2 55.84 -55.79 25.17
C ARG A 2 54.94 -55.32 26.34
N HIS A 3 54.17 -54.21 26.28
CA HIS A 3 53.27 -53.78 25.22
C HIS A 3 52.95 -52.27 25.27
N ARG A 4 52.58 -51.76 24.08
CA ARG A 4 52.12 -50.41 23.73
C ARG A 4 50.65 -50.21 24.10
N VAL A 5 50.27 -49.02 24.57
CA VAL A 5 48.96 -48.41 24.25
C VAL A 5 49.16 -46.90 24.11
N CYS A 6 49.17 -46.41 22.86
CA CYS A 6 49.01 -44.99 22.55
C CYS A 6 47.51 -44.73 22.40
N ILE A 7 46.92 -43.92 23.29
CA ILE A 7 45.54 -43.45 23.15
C ILE A 7 45.58 -42.26 22.19
N GLY A 8 45.24 -42.52 20.93
CA GLY A 8 45.06 -41.51 19.89
C GLY A 8 43.73 -40.79 20.06
N ILE A 9 43.79 -39.47 20.15
CA ILE A 9 42.65 -38.55 20.15
C ILE A 9 42.05 -38.56 18.74
N ILE A 10 40.78 -38.95 18.61
CA ILE A 10 39.97 -38.68 17.41
C ILE A 10 38.80 -37.80 17.84
N ALA A 11 38.99 -36.48 17.72
CA ALA A 11 37.91 -35.52 17.79
C ALA A 11 37.16 -35.57 16.44
N LEU A 12 36.00 -36.23 16.43
CA LEU A 12 35.09 -36.25 15.29
C LEU A 12 34.41 -34.87 15.20
N ALA A 13 34.95 -33.99 14.37
CA ALA A 13 34.31 -32.71 14.05
C ALA A 13 33.03 -32.98 13.26
N MET A 14 31.88 -32.91 13.93
CA MET A 14 30.57 -32.84 13.28
C MET A 14 30.46 -31.50 12.54
N ILE A 15 30.67 -31.54 11.23
CA ILE A 15 30.35 -30.41 10.34
C ILE A 15 28.82 -30.39 10.21
N LEU A 16 28.15 -29.51 10.96
CA LEU A 16 26.77 -29.17 10.66
C LEU A 16 26.74 -28.44 9.31
N PRO A 17 25.93 -28.87 8.33
CA PRO A 17 25.66 -28.03 7.18
C PRO A 17 24.88 -26.80 7.67
N ALA A 18 25.47 -25.62 7.53
CA ALA A 18 24.76 -24.37 7.66
C ALA A 18 23.68 -24.34 6.57
N VAL A 19 22.46 -24.72 6.96
CA VAL A 19 21.26 -24.51 6.16
C VAL A 19 21.10 -23.00 6.04
N HIS A 20 21.65 -22.44 4.97
CA HIS A 20 21.34 -21.08 4.57
C HIS A 20 19.86 -21.10 4.16
N ALA A 21 19.00 -20.67 5.08
CA ALA A 21 17.64 -20.31 4.73
C ALA A 21 17.75 -19.19 3.68
N LEU A 22 17.53 -19.53 2.41
CA LEU A 22 17.35 -18.55 1.36
C LEU A 22 16.08 -17.77 1.70
N SER A 23 16.25 -16.62 2.35
CA SER A 23 15.20 -15.61 2.44
C SER A 23 14.84 -15.25 1.00
N GLN A 24 13.71 -15.76 0.49
CA GLN A 24 13.22 -15.35 -0.81
C GLN A 24 12.86 -13.88 -0.72
N ALA A 25 13.44 -13.05 -1.60
CA ALA A 25 13.08 -11.65 -1.67
C ALA A 25 11.57 -11.53 -1.96
N VAL A 26 10.86 -10.74 -1.15
CA VAL A 26 9.42 -10.49 -1.33
C VAL A 26 9.17 -9.98 -2.75
N SER A 27 8.23 -10.59 -3.47
CA SER A 27 7.95 -10.21 -4.85
C SER A 27 7.34 -8.80 -4.95
N LEU A 28 7.49 -8.14 -6.11
CA LEU A 28 6.86 -6.84 -6.36
C LEU A 28 5.33 -6.88 -6.15
N GLN A 29 4.69 -7.99 -6.51
CA GLN A 29 3.25 -8.17 -6.30
C GLN A 29 2.90 -8.16 -4.81
N GLU A 30 3.64 -8.91 -3.98
CA GLU A 30 3.42 -8.94 -2.53
C GLU A 30 3.68 -7.59 -1.89
N GLN A 31 4.74 -6.88 -2.32
CA GLN A 31 5.04 -5.54 -1.82
C GLN A 31 3.92 -4.55 -2.15
N LEU A 32 3.42 -4.55 -3.39
CA LEU A 32 2.29 -3.70 -3.77
C LEU A 32 1.00 -4.07 -3.03
N ILE A 33 0.70 -5.36 -2.82
CA ILE A 33 -0.49 -5.78 -2.06
C ILE A 33 -0.36 -5.37 -0.58
N ALA A 34 0.85 -5.36 -0.02
CA ALA A 34 1.08 -4.90 1.35
C ALA A 34 0.78 -3.39 1.50
N GLN A 35 1.15 -2.57 0.52
CA GLN A 35 0.87 -1.13 0.50
C GLN A 35 -0.59 -0.80 0.14
N TYR A 36 -1.14 -1.52 -0.83
CA TYR A 36 -2.47 -1.33 -1.41
C TYR A 36 -3.35 -2.54 -1.11
N GLN A 37 -3.69 -2.75 0.16
CA GLN A 37 -4.50 -3.88 0.61
C GLN A 37 -5.78 -3.99 -0.20
N VAL A 38 -6.03 -5.17 -0.77
CA VAL A 38 -7.19 -5.38 -1.65
C VAL A 38 -8.46 -5.58 -0.84
N ALA A 39 -9.54 -4.91 -1.25
CA ALA A 39 -10.86 -5.07 -0.67
C ALA A 39 -11.49 -6.42 -1.04
N LYS A 40 -12.27 -6.97 -0.11
CA LYS A 40 -13.11 -8.16 -0.37
C LYS A 40 -14.50 -7.72 -0.76
N VAL A 41 -14.98 -8.23 -1.89
CA VAL A 41 -16.33 -7.98 -2.40
C VAL A 41 -17.15 -9.27 -2.29
N LYS A 42 -18.35 -9.18 -1.72
CA LYS A 42 -19.28 -10.30 -1.59
C LYS A 42 -20.50 -10.07 -2.48
N ALA A 43 -21.09 -11.16 -2.95
CA ALA A 43 -22.39 -11.15 -3.60
C ALA A 43 -23.47 -11.57 -2.61
N ASP A 44 -24.62 -10.88 -2.63
CA ASP A 44 -25.83 -11.25 -1.91
C ASP A 44 -27.08 -11.01 -2.78
N SER A 45 -28.27 -11.06 -2.18
CA SER A 45 -29.54 -10.86 -2.88
C SER A 45 -29.76 -9.41 -3.37
N SER A 46 -29.03 -8.44 -2.80
CA SER A 46 -29.10 -7.02 -3.16
C SER A 46 -28.06 -6.60 -4.20
N GLY A 47 -27.05 -7.44 -4.46
CA GLY A 47 -26.06 -7.21 -5.50
C GLY A 47 -24.66 -7.60 -5.05
N TYR A 48 -23.69 -6.75 -5.37
CA TYR A 48 -22.31 -6.88 -4.90
C TYR A 48 -22.01 -5.73 -3.94
N GLY A 49 -21.21 -5.97 -2.92
CA GLY A 49 -20.80 -4.95 -1.97
C GLY A 49 -19.43 -5.26 -1.37
N VAL A 50 -18.68 -4.19 -1.06
CA VAL A 50 -17.43 -4.28 -0.30
C VAL A 50 -17.76 -4.66 1.14
N VAL A 51 -17.22 -5.78 1.62
CA VAL A 51 -17.42 -6.29 2.99
C VAL A 51 -16.17 -6.17 3.86
N ASP A 52 -15.02 -5.95 3.24
CA ASP A 52 -13.74 -5.69 3.89
C ASP A 52 -13.06 -4.56 3.11
N PRO A 53 -13.13 -3.31 3.60
CA PRO A 53 -12.55 -2.17 2.92
C PRO A 53 -11.03 -2.23 3.10
N GLY A 54 -10.32 -2.62 2.03
CA GLY A 54 -8.86 -2.54 1.97
C GLY A 54 -8.37 -1.08 1.94
N THR A 55 -7.23 -0.83 1.31
CA THR A 55 -6.68 0.53 1.21
C THR A 55 -7.62 1.45 0.42
N LEU A 56 -8.04 2.56 1.03
CA LEU A 56 -8.86 3.58 0.37
C LEU A 56 -8.00 4.44 -0.56
N LEU A 57 -8.35 4.50 -1.84
CA LEU A 57 -7.63 5.27 -2.87
C LEU A 57 -8.49 6.42 -3.37
N THR A 58 -7.86 7.55 -3.69
CA THR A 58 -8.46 8.69 -4.38
C THR A 58 -7.98 8.70 -5.83
N ILE A 59 -8.91 8.84 -6.77
CA ILE A 59 -8.62 8.99 -8.19
C ILE A 59 -8.00 10.38 -8.46
N GLN A 60 -6.83 10.42 -9.12
CA GLN A 60 -6.10 11.64 -9.45
C GLN A 60 -6.14 11.99 -10.94
N LYS A 61 -6.68 11.10 -11.79
CA LYS A 61 -6.79 11.27 -13.24
C LYS A 61 -8.18 10.93 -13.70
N ASN A 62 -8.77 11.78 -14.53
CA ASN A 62 -10.04 11.51 -15.17
C ASN A 62 -9.87 10.50 -16.32
N GLY A 63 -10.91 9.75 -16.63
CA GLY A 63 -10.96 8.85 -17.78
C GLY A 63 -10.79 7.38 -17.46
N VAL A 64 -10.90 6.98 -16.19
CA VAL A 64 -11.10 5.57 -15.83
C VAL A 64 -12.57 5.24 -16.01
N LEU A 65 -12.90 4.35 -16.94
CA LEU A 65 -14.30 3.95 -17.17
C LEU A 65 -14.74 3.00 -16.05
N ALA A 66 -15.77 3.41 -15.32
CA ALA A 66 -16.49 2.64 -14.34
C ALA A 66 -17.62 1.85 -15.03
N VAL A 67 -17.63 0.55 -14.85
CA VAL A 67 -18.58 -0.38 -15.46
C VAL A 67 -19.26 -1.22 -14.37
N PRO A 68 -20.46 -1.78 -14.61
CA PRO A 68 -21.13 -2.60 -13.61
C PRO A 68 -20.29 -3.81 -13.21
N TRP A 69 -20.40 -4.27 -11.96
CA TRP A 69 -19.59 -5.38 -11.45
C TRP A 69 -19.63 -6.64 -12.32
N ARG A 70 -20.80 -6.95 -12.89
CA ARG A 70 -21.03 -8.10 -13.78
C ARG A 70 -20.58 -7.90 -15.22
N ALA A 71 -20.11 -6.71 -15.59
CA ALA A 71 -19.54 -6.49 -16.91
C ALA A 71 -18.35 -7.44 -17.13
N MET A 72 -18.43 -8.23 -18.21
CA MET A 72 -17.38 -9.17 -18.61
C MET A 72 -16.22 -8.45 -19.32
N THR A 73 -16.50 -7.29 -19.92
CA THR A 73 -15.50 -6.47 -20.60
C THR A 73 -15.05 -5.36 -19.67
N MET A 74 -13.74 -5.28 -19.42
CA MET A 74 -13.10 -4.11 -18.85
C MET A 74 -12.56 -3.24 -19.99
N CYS A 75 -12.66 -1.93 -19.84
CA CYS A 75 -12.02 -0.96 -20.72
C CYS A 75 -10.94 -0.24 -19.91
N PRO A 76 -9.72 -0.80 -19.80
CA PRO A 76 -8.71 -0.23 -18.92
C PRO A 76 -8.20 1.10 -19.44
N ALA A 77 -8.09 2.08 -18.54
CA ALA A 77 -7.25 3.24 -18.77
C ALA A 77 -5.79 2.82 -18.65
N LYS A 78 -4.87 3.55 -19.28
CA LYS A 78 -3.45 3.20 -19.27
C LYS A 78 -2.59 4.36 -18.84
N TYR A 79 -1.73 4.14 -17.86
CA TYR A 79 -0.61 5.04 -17.58
C TYR A 79 0.63 4.48 -18.27
N GLN A 80 1.15 5.18 -19.27
CA GLN A 80 2.27 4.74 -20.09
C GLN A 80 3.08 5.95 -20.55
N ASP A 81 4.41 5.83 -20.56
CA ASP A 81 5.30 6.90 -21.02
C ASP A 81 5.05 8.23 -20.29
N SER A 82 4.77 8.13 -18.99
CA SER A 82 4.39 9.25 -18.10
C SER A 82 3.11 9.99 -18.49
N ALA A 83 2.33 9.45 -19.43
CA ALA A 83 1.05 9.99 -19.87
C ALA A 83 -0.10 9.09 -19.41
N PHE A 84 -1.24 9.72 -19.11
CA PHE A 84 -2.47 9.01 -18.79
C PHE A 84 -3.37 8.96 -20.03
N HIS A 85 -3.65 7.75 -20.50
CA HIS A 85 -4.52 7.46 -21.62
C HIS A 85 -5.88 6.98 -21.10
N PRO A 86 -6.95 7.75 -21.29
CA PRO A 86 -8.27 7.40 -20.78
C PRO A 86 -8.87 6.20 -21.51
N SER A 87 -9.83 5.55 -20.87
CA SER A 87 -10.65 4.48 -21.42
C SER A 87 -11.63 5.00 -22.47
N VAL A 88 -11.16 5.27 -23.69
CA VAL A 88 -11.96 5.85 -24.78
C VAL A 88 -12.08 4.93 -26.00
N GLY A 89 -12.83 5.38 -27.01
CA GLY A 89 -12.97 4.67 -28.27
C GLY A 89 -14.00 3.55 -28.22
N PHE A 90 -13.82 2.53 -29.06
CA PHE A 90 -14.81 1.49 -29.30
C PHE A 90 -15.24 0.72 -28.04
N CYS A 91 -14.29 0.38 -27.16
CA CYS A 91 -14.59 -0.33 -25.91
C CYS A 91 -15.56 0.48 -25.03
N ALA A 92 -15.26 1.75 -24.78
CA ALA A 92 -16.11 2.62 -23.99
C ALA A 92 -17.45 2.91 -24.67
N GLY A 93 -17.44 3.05 -26.00
CA GLY A 93 -18.66 3.25 -26.79
C GLY A 93 -19.67 2.10 -26.66
N MET A 94 -19.20 0.86 -26.52
CA MET A 94 -20.06 -0.31 -26.30
C MET A 94 -20.76 -0.31 -24.93
N LEU A 95 -20.22 0.42 -23.95
CA LEU A 95 -20.72 0.42 -22.57
C LEU A 95 -21.38 1.74 -22.17
N LYS A 96 -21.51 2.71 -23.09
CA LYS A 96 -21.89 4.09 -22.79
C LYS A 96 -23.19 4.25 -21.96
N ASP A 97 -24.15 3.34 -22.14
CA ASP A 97 -25.47 3.44 -21.52
C ASP A 97 -25.50 2.87 -20.09
N VAL A 98 -24.45 2.16 -19.69
CA VAL A 98 -24.35 1.48 -18.38
C VAL A 98 -23.07 1.84 -17.63
N SER A 99 -22.28 2.77 -18.16
CA SER A 99 -20.99 3.18 -17.60
C SER A 99 -20.93 4.67 -17.35
N HIS A 100 -20.00 5.06 -16.49
CA HIS A 100 -19.61 6.46 -16.32
C HIS A 100 -18.09 6.51 -16.12
N TYR A 101 -17.49 7.69 -16.13
CA TYR A 101 -16.08 7.84 -15.77
C TYR A 101 -15.96 8.20 -14.30
N PHE A 102 -15.05 7.53 -13.59
CA PHE A 102 -14.66 7.98 -12.27
C PHE A 102 -14.07 9.39 -12.35
N GLN A 103 -14.46 10.24 -11.41
CA GLN A 103 -14.01 11.63 -11.35
C GLN A 103 -12.76 11.77 -10.49
N ILE A 104 -12.00 12.85 -10.71
CA ILE A 104 -10.91 13.21 -9.80
C ILE A 104 -11.49 13.48 -8.40
N GLY A 105 -10.85 12.97 -7.37
CA GLY A 105 -11.32 13.05 -5.98
C GLY A 105 -12.25 11.90 -5.58
N GLU A 106 -12.75 11.12 -6.55
CA GLU A 106 -13.59 9.96 -6.25
C GLU A 106 -12.79 8.87 -5.53
N LYS A 107 -13.44 8.26 -4.54
CA LYS A 107 -12.84 7.26 -3.66
C LYS A 107 -13.13 5.86 -4.18
N VAL A 108 -12.11 5.01 -4.24
CA VAL A 108 -12.20 3.62 -4.70
C VAL A 108 -11.36 2.70 -3.83
N TYR A 109 -11.68 1.41 -3.85
CA TYR A 109 -10.85 0.36 -3.24
C TYR A 109 -10.24 -0.54 -4.31
N PRO A 110 -8.95 -0.92 -4.22
CA PRO A 110 -8.39 -1.92 -5.11
C PRO A 110 -9.01 -3.28 -4.78
N THR A 111 -9.48 -4.02 -5.77
CA THR A 111 -10.01 -5.38 -5.61
C THR A 111 -9.09 -6.44 -6.20
N LYS A 112 -8.19 -6.02 -7.09
CA LYS A 112 -7.15 -6.88 -7.65
C LYS A 112 -5.93 -6.05 -8.05
N ILE A 113 -4.75 -6.56 -7.73
CA ILE A 113 -3.46 -6.07 -8.21
C ILE A 113 -2.77 -7.24 -8.93
N ASP A 114 -2.44 -7.05 -10.20
CA ASP A 114 -1.79 -8.06 -11.04
C ASP A 114 -0.47 -7.51 -11.58
N VAL A 115 0.66 -8.14 -11.21
CA VAL A 115 1.98 -7.77 -11.71
C VAL A 115 2.41 -8.79 -12.76
N ASN A 116 2.55 -8.33 -14.00
CA ASN A 116 3.05 -9.14 -15.11
C ASN A 116 4.40 -8.59 -15.59
N VAL A 117 5.48 -9.11 -15.01
CA VAL A 117 6.86 -8.72 -15.32
C VAL A 117 7.16 -8.89 -16.82
N ASN A 118 6.78 -10.03 -17.40
CA ASN A 118 7.04 -10.36 -18.81
C ASN A 118 6.36 -9.39 -19.79
N LYS A 119 5.17 -8.88 -19.44
CA LYS A 119 4.44 -7.87 -20.23
C LYS A 119 4.75 -6.44 -19.80
N ALA A 120 5.63 -6.25 -18.81
CA ALA A 120 5.93 -4.98 -18.17
C ALA A 120 4.67 -4.22 -17.72
N LYS A 121 3.72 -4.94 -17.09
CA LYS A 121 2.42 -4.39 -16.68
C LYS A 121 2.20 -4.55 -15.18
N VAL A 122 1.60 -3.53 -14.57
CA VAL A 122 0.92 -3.63 -13.28
C VAL A 122 -0.52 -3.19 -13.49
N SER A 123 -1.49 -4.02 -13.13
CA SER A 123 -2.92 -3.73 -13.35
C SER A 123 -3.64 -3.62 -12.01
N PHE A 124 -4.37 -2.52 -11.83
CA PHE A 124 -5.25 -2.30 -10.69
C PHE A 124 -6.70 -2.39 -11.18
N THR A 125 -7.44 -3.38 -10.67
CA THR A 125 -8.91 -3.34 -10.71
C THR A 125 -9.38 -2.67 -9.43
N VAL A 126 -10.24 -1.66 -9.57
CA VAL A 126 -10.78 -0.89 -8.45
C VAL A 126 -12.30 -0.93 -8.44
N VAL A 127 -12.91 -0.75 -7.28
CA VAL A 127 -14.36 -0.63 -7.10
C VAL A 127 -14.69 0.67 -6.41
N ALA A 128 -15.80 1.30 -6.79
CA ALA A 128 -16.31 2.52 -6.16
C ALA A 128 -16.46 2.35 -4.64
N CYS A 129 -16.09 3.37 -3.88
CA CYS A 129 -16.47 3.48 -2.48
C CYS A 129 -17.89 4.05 -2.40
N ASP A 130 -18.91 3.22 -2.64
CA ASP A 130 -20.32 3.64 -2.58
C ASP A 130 -20.70 4.19 -1.19
N SER A 131 -20.09 3.65 -0.12
CA SER A 131 -20.26 4.13 1.25
C SER A 131 -19.72 5.55 1.45
N CYS A 132 -18.66 5.95 0.74
CA CYS A 132 -18.10 7.30 0.80
C CYS A 132 -19.05 8.36 0.23
N SER A 133 -19.95 7.97 -0.68
CA SER A 133 -20.93 8.86 -1.30
C SER A 133 -22.35 8.71 -0.74
N GLY A 134 -22.57 7.78 0.20
CA GLY A 134 -23.90 7.48 0.74
C GLY A 134 -24.82 6.76 -0.24
N THR A 135 -24.27 6.11 -1.27
CA THR A 135 -25.04 5.45 -2.33
C THR A 135 -25.67 4.14 -1.81
N ASN A 136 -27.00 4.03 -1.89
CA ASN A 136 -27.77 2.87 -1.44
C ASN A 136 -28.93 2.56 -2.42
N PRO A 137 -29.03 1.35 -3.00
CA PRO A 137 -28.10 0.23 -2.85
C PRO A 137 -26.73 0.51 -3.49
N PRO A 138 -25.65 -0.18 -3.04
CA PRO A 138 -24.31 0.00 -3.62
C PRO A 138 -24.32 -0.37 -5.10
N THR A 139 -23.65 0.44 -5.92
CA THR A 139 -23.53 0.21 -7.37
C THR A 139 -22.45 -0.81 -7.69
N SER A 140 -21.41 -0.90 -6.84
CA SER A 140 -20.21 -1.70 -7.04
C SER A 140 -19.60 -1.52 -8.44
N MET A 141 -19.65 -0.29 -8.95
CA MET A 141 -19.04 0.03 -10.24
C MET A 141 -17.54 -0.17 -10.14
N LYS A 142 -16.97 -0.88 -11.12
CA LYS A 142 -15.54 -1.22 -11.15
C LYS A 142 -14.85 -0.59 -12.34
N GLY A 143 -13.58 -0.28 -12.18
CA GLY A 143 -12.71 0.22 -13.24
C GLY A 143 -11.38 -0.51 -13.25
N GLU A 144 -10.60 -0.34 -14.32
CA GLU A 144 -9.26 -0.89 -14.42
C GLU A 144 -8.28 0.17 -14.91
N VAL A 145 -7.12 0.22 -14.27
CA VAL A 145 -5.96 1.02 -14.71
C VAL A 145 -4.79 0.09 -14.91
N VAL A 146 -4.16 0.15 -16.08
CA VAL A 146 -2.94 -0.58 -16.40
C VAL A 146 -1.76 0.39 -16.47
N PHE A 147 -0.79 0.18 -15.59
CA PHE A 147 0.50 0.85 -15.64
C PHE A 147 1.40 0.04 -16.56
N GLN A 148 1.67 0.57 -17.75
CA GLN A 148 2.54 -0.04 -18.74
C GLN A 148 3.92 0.59 -18.65
N PHE A 149 4.89 -0.24 -18.27
CA PHE A 149 6.29 0.14 -18.18
C PHE A 149 7.06 -0.28 -19.44
N ALA A 150 8.27 0.26 -19.60
CA ALA A 150 9.20 -0.20 -20.61
C ALA A 150 9.55 -1.69 -20.41
N LYS A 151 9.76 -2.40 -21.50
CA LYS A 151 10.11 -3.83 -21.45
C LYS A 151 11.38 -4.06 -20.61
N GLY A 152 11.34 -5.02 -19.69
CA GLY A 152 12.44 -5.35 -18.78
C GLY A 152 12.59 -4.40 -17.58
N TYR A 153 11.79 -3.34 -17.48
CA TYR A 153 11.87 -2.40 -16.36
C TYR A 153 11.51 -3.07 -15.02
N LEU A 154 10.40 -3.83 -14.99
CA LEU A 154 9.89 -4.47 -13.77
C LEU A 154 10.81 -5.59 -13.22
N GLU A 155 11.82 -6.03 -13.98
CA GLU A 155 12.81 -7.01 -13.51
C GLU A 155 13.83 -6.38 -12.54
N LYS A 156 13.98 -5.04 -12.60
CA LYS A 156 15.02 -4.30 -11.88
C LYS A 156 14.49 -3.13 -11.05
N ALA A 157 13.29 -2.65 -11.36
CA ALA A 157 12.69 -1.51 -10.69
C ALA A 157 12.53 -1.77 -9.19
N GLY A 158 12.85 -0.77 -8.39
CA GLY A 158 12.46 -0.77 -6.99
C GLY A 158 10.95 -0.56 -6.88
N VAL A 159 10.32 -1.11 -5.83
CA VAL A 159 8.88 -0.92 -5.59
C VAL A 159 8.49 0.55 -5.55
N GLY A 160 9.33 1.42 -4.99
CA GLY A 160 9.09 2.86 -4.89
C GLY A 160 8.91 3.54 -6.26
N ASP A 161 9.65 3.13 -7.29
CA ASP A 161 9.49 3.74 -8.62
C ASP A 161 8.15 3.33 -9.28
N VAL A 162 7.70 2.11 -8.98
CA VAL A 162 6.40 1.60 -9.44
C VAL A 162 5.27 2.29 -8.68
N GLU A 163 5.42 2.46 -7.36
CA GLU A 163 4.51 3.22 -6.50
C GLU A 163 4.42 4.69 -6.90
N ASP A 164 5.51 5.31 -7.33
CA ASP A 164 5.50 6.68 -7.85
C ASP A 164 4.59 6.83 -9.07
N ALA A 165 4.64 5.86 -9.99
CA ALA A 165 3.77 5.82 -11.16
C ALA A 165 2.30 5.59 -10.75
N ILE A 166 2.05 4.66 -9.82
CA ILE A 166 0.73 4.40 -9.25
C ILE A 166 0.18 5.68 -8.58
N GLY A 167 1.01 6.38 -7.82
CA GLY A 167 0.73 7.65 -7.14
C GLY A 167 0.31 8.79 -8.06
N LYS A 168 0.64 8.73 -9.36
CA LYS A 168 0.14 9.70 -10.35
C LYS A 168 -1.32 9.51 -10.71
N VAL A 169 -1.90 8.35 -10.41
CA VAL A 169 -3.29 7.98 -10.73
C VAL A 169 -4.11 7.71 -9.48
N PHE A 170 -3.53 7.06 -8.47
CA PHE A 170 -4.19 6.71 -7.21
C PHE A 170 -3.40 7.27 -6.03
N LEU A 171 -4.03 8.11 -5.22
CA LEU A 171 -3.48 8.57 -3.96
C LEU A 171 -4.07 7.75 -2.81
N ILE A 172 -3.24 7.27 -1.88
CA ILE A 172 -3.75 6.64 -0.65
C ILE A 172 -4.42 7.72 0.20
N SER A 173 -5.67 7.44 0.60
CA SER A 173 -6.47 8.36 1.41
C SER A 173 -6.25 8.12 2.89
N GLU A 174 -6.06 9.17 3.68
CA GLU A 174 -5.92 9.08 5.14
C GLU A 174 -7.28 8.92 5.86
N ASP A 175 -8.39 9.02 5.14
CA ASP A 175 -9.76 8.92 5.68
C ASP A 175 -10.12 7.50 6.19
N SER A 176 -9.24 6.51 6.00
CA SER A 176 -9.47 5.10 6.33
C SER A 176 -9.39 4.76 7.82
N GLN A 177 -9.36 5.74 8.74
CA GLN A 177 -9.33 5.49 10.20
C GLN A 177 -10.55 6.02 10.97
N GLN A 178 -11.68 6.26 10.30
CA GLN A 178 -12.91 6.68 10.97
C GLN A 178 -14.06 5.72 10.70
N ASN A 179 -13.96 4.48 11.22
CA ASN A 179 -15.14 3.77 11.70
C ASN A 179 -14.78 2.56 12.58
N ASP A 180 -14.53 2.82 13.86
CA ASP A 180 -14.99 1.91 14.92
C ASP A 180 -14.94 2.63 16.28
N SER A 181 -15.98 3.41 16.55
CA SER A 181 -16.37 3.83 17.92
C SER A 181 -17.80 4.34 17.89
N GLN A 182 -18.74 3.42 17.68
CA GLN A 182 -20.13 3.61 18.09
C GLN A 182 -20.60 2.34 18.80
N ASN A 183 -20.33 2.27 20.11
CA ASN A 183 -21.30 1.66 21.02
C ASN A 183 -21.47 2.55 22.25
N GLN A 184 -22.73 2.85 22.53
CA GLN A 184 -23.24 3.82 23.47
C GLN A 184 -23.41 3.15 24.83
N GLY A 185 -22.78 3.72 25.87
CA GLY A 185 -22.93 3.27 27.26
C GLY A 185 -22.84 4.46 28.21
N ASN A 186 -24.01 4.88 28.69
CA ASN A 186 -24.28 5.98 29.61
C ASN A 186 -23.59 5.80 30.99
N GLY A 187 -23.02 6.85 31.57
CA GLY A 187 -22.46 6.81 32.93
C GLY A 187 -21.74 8.09 33.38
N SER A 188 -22.44 8.94 34.10
CA SER A 188 -21.97 10.12 34.83
C SER A 188 -21.02 9.76 36.01
N GLY A 189 -19.94 10.54 36.23
CA GLY A 189 -19.21 10.53 37.51
C GLY A 189 -17.75 11.02 37.48
N GLN A 190 -17.56 12.26 37.93
CA GLN A 190 -16.44 12.88 38.66
C GLN A 190 -15.00 12.29 38.74
N GLN A 191 -14.06 13.24 38.54
CA GLN A 191 -12.79 13.51 39.26
C GLN A 191 -11.63 12.49 39.26
N ALA A 192 -10.47 13.01 38.84
CA ALA A 192 -9.11 12.49 39.04
C ALA A 192 -8.63 12.69 40.51
N PRO A 193 -7.39 12.31 40.93
CA PRO A 193 -6.28 11.67 40.18
C PRO A 193 -5.52 10.55 40.95
N GLN A 194 -4.51 9.98 40.27
CA GLN A 194 -3.22 9.45 40.77
C GLN A 194 -2.90 7.94 40.67
N GLN A 195 -1.72 7.76 40.08
CA GLN A 195 -0.65 6.76 40.32
C GLN A 195 -0.54 5.51 39.44
N GLN A 196 0.74 5.18 39.20
CA GLN A 196 1.37 4.05 38.53
C GLN A 196 1.68 4.28 37.03
N GLU A 197 2.87 3.99 36.52
CA GLU A 197 4.05 3.31 37.08
C GLU A 197 5.27 3.69 36.24
N ALA A 198 6.42 3.79 36.89
CA ALA A 198 7.70 3.85 36.19
C ALA A 198 7.96 2.52 35.48
N GLN A 199 7.98 2.53 34.15
CA GLN A 199 8.55 1.44 33.36
C GLN A 199 9.76 1.96 32.58
N THR A 200 10.91 1.63 33.15
CA THR A 200 12.18 1.28 32.48
C THR A 200 12.34 1.71 31.04
N GLN A 201 13.20 2.71 30.87
CA GLN A 201 13.91 3.05 29.65
C GLN A 201 14.63 1.80 29.11
N GLN A 202 14.13 1.26 28.01
CA GLN A 202 14.94 0.43 27.12
C GLN A 202 15.59 1.40 26.14
N GLN A 203 16.80 1.83 26.47
CA GLN A 203 17.64 2.64 25.60
C GLN A 203 18.09 1.76 24.43
N SER A 204 17.26 1.71 23.38
CA SER A 204 17.69 1.30 22.05
C SER A 204 18.75 2.27 21.54
N GLU A 205 19.78 1.74 20.88
CA GLU A 205 20.81 2.49 20.17
C GLU A 205 20.20 3.68 19.40
N PRO A 206 20.91 4.83 19.29
CA PRO A 206 20.35 6.05 18.72
C PRO A 206 19.77 5.77 17.33
N ALA A 207 18.44 5.78 17.26
CA ALA A 207 17.72 5.53 16.03
C ALA A 207 17.94 6.74 15.11
N THR A 208 18.69 6.53 14.03
CA THR A 208 19.10 7.57 13.10
C THR A 208 18.26 7.51 11.83
N VAL A 209 17.71 8.64 11.42
CA VAL A 209 17.06 8.78 10.11
C VAL A 209 18.15 8.90 9.04
N GLN A 210 18.04 8.12 7.97
CA GLN A 210 19.00 8.12 6.86
C GLN A 210 18.30 8.38 5.52
N LEU A 211 19.05 8.86 4.54
CA LEU A 211 18.58 9.02 3.17
C LEU A 211 18.03 7.69 2.63
N GLY A 212 16.92 7.75 1.90
CA GLY A 212 16.26 6.59 1.29
C GLY A 212 15.25 5.86 2.19
N MET A 213 15.17 6.17 3.49
CA MET A 213 14.14 5.62 4.39
C MET A 213 12.73 6.05 3.97
N THR A 214 11.73 5.21 4.20
CA THR A 214 10.33 5.55 3.94
C THR A 214 9.72 6.41 5.04
N THR A 215 8.59 7.06 4.77
CA THR A 215 7.83 7.81 5.78
C THR A 215 7.48 6.96 7.00
N ASP A 216 7.17 5.69 6.80
CA ASP A 216 6.76 4.78 7.88
C ASP A 216 7.94 4.35 8.74
N GLN A 217 9.09 4.10 8.12
CA GLN A 217 10.35 3.86 8.85
C GLN A 217 10.74 5.07 9.68
N VAL A 218 10.64 6.28 9.14
CA VAL A 218 10.91 7.51 9.89
C VAL A 218 9.92 7.68 11.03
N GLN A 219 8.63 7.42 10.81
CA GLN A 219 7.63 7.50 11.89
C GLN A 219 7.80 6.41 12.95
N SER A 220 8.33 5.24 12.59
CA SER A 220 8.66 4.18 13.54
C SER A 220 9.85 4.56 14.43
N ILE A 221 10.74 5.42 13.93
CA ILE A 221 11.93 5.91 14.63
C ILE A 221 11.63 7.16 15.45
N LEU A 222 10.96 8.17 14.86
CA LEU A 222 10.74 9.49 15.44
C LEU A 222 9.32 9.70 15.98
N GLY A 223 8.41 8.74 15.78
CA GLY A 223 6.99 8.90 16.07
C GLY A 223 6.23 9.68 14.98
N LYS A 224 5.06 10.21 15.34
CA LYS A 224 4.25 11.03 14.43
C LYS A 224 4.83 12.44 14.32
N PRO A 225 4.87 13.06 13.12
CA PRO A 225 5.32 14.44 12.97
C PRO A 225 4.35 15.43 13.60
N GLN A 226 4.86 16.57 14.04
CA GLN A 226 4.03 17.68 14.55
C GLN A 226 3.31 18.40 13.41
N LYS A 227 3.97 18.52 12.25
CA LYS A 227 3.41 19.17 11.06
C LYS A 227 3.87 18.45 9.81
N ILE A 228 3.01 18.40 8.80
CA ILE A 228 3.29 17.88 7.47
C ILE A 228 3.03 18.98 6.45
N PHE A 229 3.98 19.23 5.56
CA PHE A 229 3.82 20.15 4.42
C PHE A 229 4.02 19.40 3.11
N ASN A 230 3.09 19.56 2.18
CA ASN A 230 3.20 19.01 0.83
C ASN A 230 3.63 20.13 -0.13
N VAL A 231 4.82 20.02 -0.73
CA VAL A 231 5.41 21.04 -1.61
C VAL A 231 5.79 20.41 -2.94
N GLY A 232 4.89 20.48 -3.92
CA GLY A 232 5.08 19.84 -5.22
C GLY A 232 5.19 18.31 -5.09
N ALA A 233 6.33 17.75 -5.50
CA ALA A 233 6.63 16.32 -5.37
C ALA A 233 7.28 15.93 -4.03
N LYS A 234 7.42 16.88 -3.09
CA LYS A 234 8.08 16.66 -1.80
C LYS A 234 7.07 16.71 -0.66
N GLN A 235 7.32 15.91 0.38
CA GLN A 235 6.64 16.03 1.68
C GLN A 235 7.66 16.44 2.72
N ILE A 236 7.29 17.31 3.66
CA ILE A 236 8.18 17.80 4.72
C ILE A 236 7.52 17.49 6.04
N TYR A 237 8.13 16.62 6.82
CA TYR A 237 7.66 16.25 8.15
C TYR A 237 8.48 17.01 9.17
N VAL A 238 7.81 17.78 10.02
CA VAL A 238 8.43 18.56 11.08
C VAL A 238 8.22 17.82 12.40
N TYR A 239 9.31 17.43 13.02
CA TYR A 239 9.38 16.91 14.38
C TYR A 239 9.90 18.00 15.32
N GLN A 240 9.97 17.70 16.63
CA GLN A 240 10.41 18.67 17.64
C GLN A 240 11.79 19.26 17.31
N ASP A 241 12.74 18.41 16.92
CA ASP A 241 14.15 18.78 16.75
C ASP A 241 14.69 18.53 15.33
N VAL A 242 13.87 18.02 14.40
CA VAL A 242 14.31 17.64 13.06
C VAL A 242 13.22 17.86 12.03
N LYS A 243 13.62 18.26 10.83
CA LYS A 243 12.77 18.36 9.65
C LYS A 243 13.24 17.36 8.61
N VAL A 244 12.37 16.41 8.29
CA VAL A 244 12.66 15.37 7.30
C VAL A 244 11.93 15.72 6.02
N THR A 245 12.67 15.88 4.92
CA THR A 245 12.10 16.07 3.59
C THR A 245 12.10 14.74 2.87
N PHE A 246 10.93 14.34 2.40
CA PHE A 246 10.73 13.20 1.53
C PHE A 246 10.56 13.67 0.10
N GLN A 247 11.12 12.91 -0.82
CA GLN A 247 10.82 12.99 -2.23
C GLN A 247 10.49 11.57 -2.68
N ASN A 248 9.36 11.39 -3.37
CA ASN A 248 8.92 10.07 -3.83
C ASN A 248 8.82 9.04 -2.67
N GLY A 249 8.23 9.46 -1.55
CA GLY A 249 8.03 8.63 -0.36
C GLY A 249 9.30 8.25 0.41
N LYS A 250 10.48 8.73 -0.01
CA LYS A 250 11.78 8.42 0.62
C LYS A 250 12.48 9.66 1.14
N VAL A 251 13.21 9.54 2.24
CA VAL A 251 14.02 10.62 2.83
C VAL A 251 15.02 11.10 1.79
N ALA A 252 14.88 12.36 1.40
CA ALA A 252 15.74 13.06 0.46
C ALA A 252 16.63 14.09 1.16
N ASP A 253 16.23 14.55 2.35
CA ASP A 253 17.00 15.51 3.15
C ASP A 253 16.57 15.49 4.63
N VAL A 254 17.49 15.82 5.54
CA VAL A 254 17.26 15.89 6.99
C VAL A 254 17.95 17.15 7.52
N GLN A 255 17.20 18.04 8.18
CA GLN A 255 17.67 19.33 8.70
C GLN A 255 17.32 19.52 10.16
#